data_AF-A0A934GNP9-F1
#
_entry.id   AF-A0A934GNP9-F1
#
_cell.length_a   1.000
_cell.length_b   1.000
_cell.length_c   1.000
_cell.angle_alpha   90.00
_cell.angle_beta   90.00
_cell.angle_gamma   90.00
#
_symmetry.space_group_name_H-M   'P 1'
#
loop_
_entity.id
_entity.type
_entity.pdbx_description
1 polymer ?
#
loop_
_entity_poly.entity_id
_entity_poly.type
_entity_poly.pdbx_seq_one_letter_code
_entity_poly.pdbx_strand_id
1 'polypeptide(L)'
;MTDSKPPVTSKSASLKLSEDWLATIIGLVIVLIVGVGALGPGPQTAKLTAAAGESTSVEVLARDGWELTTTIGGEKVKVQSPFTDLKSGTIYTYECRDGEITPLTEQLDTATREDSSKALISLQNNCEAKVVLTYQTKFAIRWPIFGLFTK
;
A
#
# COMPACT_ATOMS: atom_id res chain seq x y z
N MET A 1 25.92 48.20 -45.23
CA MET A 1 24.49 48.54 -45.06
C MET A 1 23.76 47.85 -46.20
N THR A 2 22.98 46.79 -46.07
CA THR A 2 22.30 46.14 -44.95
C THR A 2 22.19 44.64 -45.25
N ASP A 3 22.44 43.83 -44.22
CA ASP A 3 22.41 42.37 -44.17
C ASP A 3 20.95 41.88 -44.17
N SER A 4 20.59 40.90 -45.01
CA SER A 4 19.24 40.30 -45.05
C SER A 4 19.34 38.80 -44.76
N LYS A 5 19.03 38.43 -43.52
CA LYS A 5 18.94 37.05 -43.04
C LYS A 5 17.50 36.55 -43.13
N PRO A 6 17.23 35.33 -43.66
CA PRO A 6 15.86 34.80 -43.73
C PRO A 6 15.34 34.35 -42.35
N PRO A 7 14.01 34.38 -42.13
CA PRO A 7 13.41 33.95 -40.88
C PRO A 7 13.46 32.43 -40.75
N VAL A 8 14.04 31.95 -39.64
CA VAL A 8 14.00 30.54 -39.25
C VAL A 8 12.61 30.27 -38.66
N THR A 9 11.77 29.59 -39.42
CA THR A 9 10.48 29.05 -38.95
C THR A 9 10.76 27.95 -37.94
N SER A 10 10.74 28.30 -36.64
CA SER A 10 10.78 27.33 -35.55
C SER A 10 9.49 26.50 -35.59
N LYS A 11 9.58 25.32 -36.21
CA LYS A 11 8.58 24.25 -36.06
C LYS A 11 8.56 23.90 -34.57
N SER A 12 7.52 24.35 -33.88
CA SER A 12 7.24 23.89 -32.52
C SER A 12 6.98 22.39 -32.60
N ALA A 13 8.03 21.61 -32.34
CA ALA A 13 7.90 20.19 -32.08
C ALA A 13 7.12 20.09 -30.77
N SER A 14 5.80 19.96 -30.88
CA SER A 14 4.99 19.40 -29.80
C SER A 14 5.54 18.01 -29.56
N LEU A 15 6.49 17.92 -28.61
CA LEU A 15 6.90 16.68 -27.99
C LEU A 15 5.66 16.15 -27.28
N LYS A 16 4.83 15.41 -28.04
CA LYS A 16 4.00 14.35 -27.49
C LYS A 16 4.98 13.31 -26.93
N LEU A 17 5.52 13.61 -25.76
CA LEU A 17 6.16 12.64 -24.89
C LEU A 17 5.06 11.68 -24.48
N SER A 18 4.99 10.61 -25.28
CA SER A 18 4.21 9.39 -25.13
C SER A 18 3.80 9.11 -23.69
N GLU A 19 2.49 9.02 -23.47
CA GLU A 19 1.81 8.56 -22.25
C GLU A 19 2.34 7.22 -21.69
N ASP A 20 3.17 6.48 -22.43
CA ASP A 20 3.70 5.18 -22.02
C ASP A 20 4.86 5.21 -20.99
N TRP A 21 5.53 6.34 -20.79
CA TRP A 21 6.59 6.42 -19.76
C TRP A 21 6.03 6.60 -18.33
N LEU A 22 4.79 7.10 -18.20
CA LEU A 22 4.15 7.32 -16.90
C LEU A 22 3.71 6.00 -16.26
N ALA A 23 3.23 5.04 -17.08
CA ALA A 23 2.84 3.71 -16.60
C ALA A 23 4.04 2.92 -16.02
N THR A 24 5.23 3.11 -16.59
CA THR A 24 6.45 2.43 -16.12
C THR A 24 7.00 3.03 -14.82
N ILE A 25 6.69 4.30 -14.53
CA ILE A 25 7.09 4.96 -13.28
C ILE A 25 6.07 4.73 -12.16
N ILE A 26 4.79 4.68 -12.48
CA ILE A 26 3.73 4.43 -11.49
C ILE A 26 3.80 3.00 -10.95
N GLY A 27 4.19 2.03 -11.77
CA GLY A 27 4.49 0.66 -11.33
C GLY A 27 5.78 0.49 -10.50
N LEU A 28 6.61 1.54 -10.40
CA LEU A 28 7.96 1.47 -9.81
C LEU A 28 8.19 2.41 -8.62
N VAL A 29 7.13 2.90 -7.96
CA VAL A 29 7.28 3.54 -6.64
C VAL A 29 7.27 2.45 -5.56
N ILE A 30 8.34 1.64 -5.59
CA ILE A 30 8.75 0.75 -4.52
C ILE A 30 9.54 1.60 -3.49
N VAL A 31 9.44 1.19 -2.22
CA VAL A 31 10.26 1.58 -1.06
C VAL A 31 9.96 3.01 -0.52
N LEU A 32 9.82 3.29 0.78
CA LEU A 32 10.63 2.93 1.94
C LEU A 32 10.01 3.65 3.14
N ILE A 33 9.71 2.98 4.27
CA ILE A 33 10.17 3.35 5.64
C ILE A 33 10.05 2.09 6.51
N VAL A 34 11.16 1.35 6.64
CA VAL A 34 11.36 0.39 7.72
C VAL A 34 11.74 1.21 8.95
N GLY A 35 10.84 1.30 9.93
CA GLY A 35 11.12 1.91 11.22
C GLY A 35 12.12 1.05 11.99
N VAL A 36 13.37 1.50 12.04
CA VAL A 36 14.45 0.96 12.87
C VAL A 36 14.13 1.18 14.35
N GLY A 37 14.21 0.13 15.18
CA GLY A 37 14.13 0.27 16.63
C GLY A 37 14.54 -1.01 17.36
N ALA A 38 15.71 -1.01 17.99
CA ALA A 38 16.39 -2.13 18.63
C ALA A 38 15.74 -2.67 19.94
N LEU A 39 14.40 -2.61 20.09
CA LEU A 39 13.66 -3.06 21.28
C LEU A 39 12.31 -3.64 20.86
N GLY A 40 12.30 -4.92 20.46
CA GLY A 40 11.10 -5.64 19.99
C GLY A 40 10.51 -5.09 18.67
N PRO A 41 9.57 -5.80 18.03
CA PRO A 41 8.77 -5.26 16.94
C PRO A 41 7.94 -4.10 17.50
N GLY A 42 8.48 -2.88 17.36
CA GLY A 42 7.79 -1.63 17.64
C GLY A 42 6.53 -1.47 16.79
N PRO A 43 5.82 -0.33 16.93
CA PRO A 43 4.65 -0.05 16.11
C PRO A 43 5.03 -0.14 14.62
N GLN A 44 4.31 -0.99 13.89
CA GLN A 44 4.46 -1.14 12.44
C GLN A 44 3.32 -0.43 11.74
N THR A 45 3.64 0.20 10.63
CA THR A 45 2.65 0.83 9.74
C THR A 45 2.94 0.34 8.32
N ALA A 46 1.90 -0.12 7.64
CA ALA A 46 1.93 -0.48 6.23
C ALA A 46 0.85 0.31 5.50
N LYS A 47 1.22 0.97 4.41
CA LYS A 47 0.32 1.81 3.63
C LYS A 47 0.24 1.28 2.21
N LEU A 48 -0.96 0.90 1.79
CA LEU A 48 -1.27 0.55 0.42
C LEU A 48 -1.99 1.72 -0.23
N THR A 49 -1.66 2.01 -1.48
CA THR A 49 -2.26 3.09 -2.24
C THR A 49 -2.46 2.63 -3.66
N ALA A 50 -3.70 2.70 -4.15
CA ALA A 50 -4.05 2.37 -5.53
C ALA A 50 -4.80 3.54 -6.17
N ALA A 51 -4.43 3.91 -7.40
CA ALA A 51 -5.25 4.82 -8.20
C ALA A 51 -6.52 4.11 -8.70
N ALA A 52 -7.43 4.86 -9.32
CA ALA A 52 -8.65 4.29 -9.88
C ALA A 52 -8.32 3.28 -10.98
N GLY A 53 -8.90 2.08 -10.91
CA GLY A 53 -8.64 0.97 -11.84
C GLY A 53 -7.34 0.20 -11.58
N GLU A 54 -6.58 0.52 -10.53
CA GLU A 54 -5.31 -0.14 -10.22
C GLU A 54 -5.43 -1.18 -9.10
N SER A 55 -4.46 -2.10 -9.05
CA SER A 55 -4.27 -3.00 -7.92
C SER A 55 -2.89 -2.82 -7.30
N THR A 56 -2.80 -3.03 -5.98
CA THR A 56 -1.55 -2.93 -5.23
C THR A 56 -1.50 -4.01 -4.16
N SER A 57 -0.31 -4.37 -3.71
CA SER A 57 -0.13 -5.30 -2.60
C SER A 57 1.07 -4.95 -1.74
N VAL A 58 1.05 -5.36 -0.48
CA VAL A 58 2.16 -5.20 0.46
C VAL A 58 2.25 -6.40 1.37
N GLU A 59 3.48 -6.77 1.73
CA GLU A 59 3.74 -7.79 2.74
C GLU A 59 3.85 -7.14 4.13
N VAL A 60 3.19 -7.75 5.10
CA VAL A 60 3.21 -7.32 6.51
C VAL A 60 3.46 -8.52 7.40
N LEU A 61 3.88 -8.30 8.64
CA LEU A 61 4.02 -9.40 9.59
C LEU A 61 2.67 -10.06 9.85
N ALA A 62 2.67 -11.38 9.78
CA ALA A 62 1.55 -12.21 10.19
C ALA A 62 1.43 -12.19 11.71
N ARG A 63 0.48 -11.41 12.22
CA ARG A 63 0.13 -11.31 13.64
C ARG A 63 -1.28 -10.75 13.82
N ASP A 64 -1.73 -10.79 15.06
CA ASP A 64 -2.94 -10.12 15.52
C ASP A 64 -2.73 -8.62 15.80
N GLY A 65 -3.82 -7.94 16.10
CA GLY A 65 -3.79 -6.56 16.60
C GLY A 65 -3.47 -5.50 15.54
N TRP A 66 -3.69 -5.83 14.26
CA TRP A 66 -3.70 -4.82 13.21
C TRP A 66 -4.99 -4.00 13.26
N GLU A 67 -4.85 -2.70 13.05
CA GLU A 67 -5.95 -1.78 12.81
C GLU A 67 -5.89 -1.28 11.38
N LEU A 68 -7.03 -1.30 10.70
CA LEU A 68 -7.18 -0.77 9.34
C LEU A 68 -7.86 0.60 9.38
N THR A 69 -7.21 1.59 8.77
CA THR A 69 -7.82 2.87 8.41
C THR A 69 -7.83 3.01 6.91
N THR A 70 -8.96 3.45 6.37
CA THR A 70 -9.17 3.48 4.92
C THR A 70 -9.65 4.85 4.47
N THR A 71 -9.18 5.31 3.31
CA THR A 71 -9.71 6.51 2.67
C THR A 71 -9.99 6.29 1.18
N ILE A 72 -11.08 6.87 0.69
CA ILE A 72 -11.45 6.94 -0.73
C ILE A 72 -11.51 8.41 -1.12
N GLY A 73 -10.71 8.83 -2.11
CA GLY A 73 -10.65 10.24 -2.51
C GLY A 73 -10.19 11.20 -1.39
N GLY A 74 -9.60 10.69 -0.31
CA GLY A 74 -9.21 11.45 0.88
C GLY A 74 -10.24 11.46 2.02
N GLU A 75 -11.46 10.96 1.78
CA GLU A 75 -12.47 10.80 2.83
C GLU A 75 -12.29 9.47 3.56
N LYS A 76 -12.42 9.47 4.89
CA LYS A 76 -12.33 8.24 5.68
C LYS A 76 -13.58 7.40 5.50
N VAL A 77 -13.38 6.15 5.09
CA VAL A 77 -14.46 5.17 4.89
C VAL A 77 -14.27 4.01 5.86
N LYS A 78 -15.36 3.52 6.43
CA LYS A 78 -15.34 2.36 7.32
C LYS A 78 -15.44 1.09 6.49
N VAL A 79 -14.48 0.19 6.66
CA VAL A 79 -14.54 -1.16 6.09
C VAL A 79 -15.38 -2.05 7.01
N GLN A 80 -16.32 -2.80 6.44
CA GLN A 80 -17.07 -3.80 7.19
C GLN A 80 -16.17 -5.02 7.42
N SER A 81 -16.01 -5.44 8.68
CA SER A 81 -15.21 -6.63 9.06
C SER A 81 -13.79 -6.64 8.50
N PRO A 82 -12.93 -5.65 8.83
CA PRO A 82 -11.55 -5.63 8.36
C PRO A 82 -10.76 -6.83 8.89
N PHE A 83 -9.81 -7.33 8.10
CA PHE A 83 -8.84 -8.34 8.55
C PHE A 83 -7.86 -7.70 9.54
N THR A 84 -8.02 -8.01 10.82
CA THR A 84 -7.15 -7.54 11.93
C THR A 84 -6.15 -8.61 12.38
N ASP A 85 -6.46 -9.88 12.09
CA ASP A 85 -5.64 -11.04 12.45
C ASP A 85 -5.07 -11.67 11.19
N LEU A 86 -3.78 -11.41 10.95
CA LEU A 86 -3.10 -11.80 9.74
C LEU A 86 -2.30 -13.08 9.97
N LYS A 87 -2.58 -14.09 9.15
CA LYS A 87 -1.93 -15.40 9.18
C LYS A 87 -0.83 -15.46 8.14
N SER A 88 0.20 -16.22 8.48
CA SER A 88 1.36 -16.38 7.61
C SER A 88 1.00 -17.17 6.35
N GLY A 89 1.55 -16.74 5.22
CA GLY A 89 1.30 -17.36 3.93
C GLY A 89 -0.10 -17.11 3.39
N THR A 90 -0.92 -16.31 4.08
CA THR A 90 -2.27 -15.96 3.65
C THR A 90 -2.28 -14.65 2.85
N ILE A 91 -3.10 -14.63 1.80
CA ILE A 91 -3.40 -13.42 1.02
C ILE A 91 -4.75 -12.86 1.48
N TYR A 92 -4.78 -11.58 1.81
CA TYR A 92 -5.97 -10.85 2.23
C TYR A 92 -6.29 -9.79 1.19
N THR A 93 -7.40 -9.95 0.49
CA THR A 93 -7.77 -9.05 -0.62
C THR A 93 -8.92 -8.13 -0.21
N TYR A 94 -8.75 -6.84 -0.50
CA TYR A 94 -9.83 -5.85 -0.46
C TYR A 94 -10.19 -5.45 -1.88
N GLU A 95 -11.48 -5.32 -2.14
CA GLU A 95 -11.99 -4.73 -3.36
C GLU A 95 -12.71 -3.43 -3.03
N CYS A 96 -12.40 -2.36 -3.77
CA CYS A 96 -13.22 -1.15 -3.78
C CYS A 96 -14.15 -1.21 -4.99
N ARG A 97 -15.46 -1.13 -4.79
CA ARG A 97 -16.45 -1.02 -5.87
C ARG A 97 -17.60 -0.12 -5.41
N ASP A 98 -18.09 0.73 -6.31
CA ASP A 98 -19.22 1.64 -6.04
C ASP A 98 -19.04 2.53 -4.79
N GLY A 99 -17.78 2.89 -4.47
CA GLY A 99 -17.45 3.69 -3.29
C GLY A 99 -17.44 2.92 -1.97
N GLU A 100 -17.63 1.60 -2.00
CA GLU A 100 -17.55 0.72 -0.83
C GLU A 100 -16.30 -0.17 -0.90
N ILE A 101 -15.73 -0.49 0.26
CA ILE A 101 -14.58 -1.39 0.36
C ILE A 101 -15.01 -2.66 1.08
N THR A 102 -14.92 -3.77 0.36
CA THR A 102 -15.33 -5.09 0.81
C THR A 102 -14.13 -6.02 0.92
N PRO A 103 -13.95 -6.73 2.04
CA PRO A 103 -12.98 -7.81 2.13
C PRO A 103 -13.45 -8.99 1.28
N LEU A 104 -12.66 -9.37 0.28
CA LEU A 104 -12.89 -10.60 -0.47
C LEU A 104 -12.34 -11.76 0.37
N THR A 105 -13.23 -12.66 0.78
CA THR A 105 -12.88 -13.82 1.62
C THR A 105 -12.30 -14.96 0.76
N GLU A 106 -11.48 -14.63 -0.24
CA GLU A 106 -10.66 -15.63 -0.91
C GLU A 106 -9.39 -15.82 -0.08
N GLN A 107 -9.53 -16.59 1.00
CA GLN A 107 -8.39 -17.19 1.68
C GLN A 107 -7.82 -18.25 0.74
N LEU A 108 -6.98 -17.82 -0.19
CA LEU A 108 -6.19 -18.74 -0.99
C LEU A 108 -5.12 -19.35 -0.08
N ASP A 109 -5.45 -20.49 0.53
CA ASP A 109 -4.51 -21.37 1.22
C ASP A 109 -3.61 -22.06 0.19
N THR A 110 -2.67 -21.32 -0.40
CA THR A 110 -1.59 -21.87 -1.25
C THR A 110 -0.59 -20.75 -1.52
N ALA A 111 0.73 -20.91 -1.55
CA ALA A 111 1.66 -22.01 -1.35
C ALA A 111 3.07 -21.37 -1.34
N THR A 112 4.06 -21.95 -0.65
CA THR A 112 5.51 -21.75 -0.94
C THR A 112 6.05 -20.31 -0.97
N ARG A 113 5.65 -19.43 -0.03
CA ARG A 113 6.39 -18.18 0.20
C ARG A 113 7.57 -18.45 1.14
N GLU A 114 8.78 -18.13 0.69
CA GLU A 114 10.07 -18.38 1.39
C GLU A 114 10.15 -17.73 2.78
N ASP A 115 9.26 -16.78 3.08
CA ASP A 115 9.18 -16.05 4.33
C ASP A 115 7.89 -16.41 5.08
N SER A 116 7.94 -17.50 5.84
CA SER A 116 6.82 -18.06 6.63
C SER A 116 6.40 -17.18 7.82
N SER A 117 6.78 -15.90 7.85
CA SER A 117 6.41 -14.95 8.90
C SER A 117 5.48 -13.81 8.43
N LYS A 118 5.15 -13.76 7.13
CA LYS A 118 4.45 -12.63 6.51
C LYS A 118 3.09 -13.02 5.93
N ALA A 119 2.19 -12.05 5.92
CA ALA A 119 0.92 -12.06 5.20
C ALA A 119 0.98 -11.07 4.03
N LEU A 120 0.28 -11.36 2.93
CA LEU A 120 0.15 -10.42 1.81
C LEU A 120 -1.20 -9.73 1.90
N ILE A 121 -1.22 -8.40 1.91
CA ILE A 121 -2.44 -7.61 1.76
C ILE A 121 -2.51 -7.15 0.31
N SER A 122 -3.64 -7.35 -0.34
CA SER A 122 -3.93 -6.92 -1.71
C SER A 122 -5.12 -5.95 -1.71
N LEU A 123 -5.07 -4.95 -2.57
CA LEU A 123 -6.14 -3.99 -2.82
C LEU A 123 -6.41 -3.94 -4.31
N GLN A 124 -7.65 -4.19 -4.70
CA GLN A 124 -8.18 -4.01 -6.04
C GLN A 124 -9.07 -2.77 -6.03
N ASN A 125 -8.66 -1.70 -6.69
CA ASN A 125 -9.41 -0.46 -6.71
C ASN A 125 -10.24 -0.32 -7.98
N ASN A 126 -11.49 -0.81 -7.94
CA ASN A 126 -12.48 -0.61 -9.01
C ASN A 126 -13.36 0.64 -8.76
N CYS A 127 -12.99 1.50 -7.81
CA CYS A 127 -13.65 2.78 -7.59
C CYS A 127 -13.06 3.87 -8.49
N GLU A 128 -13.83 4.93 -8.73
CA GLU A 128 -13.43 6.08 -9.56
C GLU A 128 -12.41 7.01 -8.87
N ALA A 129 -12.11 6.76 -7.59
CA ALA A 129 -11.21 7.57 -6.78
C ALA A 129 -10.04 6.75 -6.22
N LYS A 130 -8.99 7.45 -5.83
CA LYS A 130 -7.81 6.87 -5.17
C LYS A 130 -8.20 6.24 -3.84
N VAL A 131 -7.76 5.01 -3.60
CA VAL A 131 -7.96 4.29 -2.34
C VAL A 131 -6.64 4.16 -1.60
N VAL A 132 -6.70 4.40 -0.29
CA VAL A 132 -5.57 4.20 0.62
C VAL A 132 -6.02 3.31 1.77
N LEU A 133 -5.31 2.19 1.94
CA LEU A 133 -5.43 1.34 3.12
C LEU A 133 -4.21 1.56 4.00
N THR A 134 -4.42 1.84 5.27
CA THR A 134 -3.35 2.01 6.27
C THR A 134 -3.56 0.98 7.37
N TYR A 135 -2.65 0.03 7.39
CA TYR A 135 -2.50 -0.96 8.43
C TYR A 135 -1.55 -0.43 9.49
N GLN A 136 -1.98 -0.41 10.74
CA GLN A 136 -1.14 0.01 11.87
C GLN A 136 -1.30 -0.95 13.04
N THR A 137 -0.23 -1.18 13.79
CA THR A 137 -0.31 -1.91 15.07
C THR A 137 -0.02 -0.94 16.20
N LYS A 138 -0.90 -0.89 17.21
CA LYS A 138 -0.77 0.09 18.29
C LYS A 138 0.24 -0.25 19.39
N PHE A 139 0.89 -1.41 19.38
CA PHE A 139 1.76 -1.79 20.49
C PHE A 139 3.07 -2.45 20.08
N ALA A 140 4.16 -1.87 20.61
CA ALA A 140 5.32 -2.62 21.05
C ALA A 140 4.85 -3.62 22.10
N ILE A 141 5.28 -4.88 21.98
CA ILE A 141 5.06 -5.99 22.91
C ILE A 141 4.76 -5.50 24.33
N ARG A 142 3.63 -5.92 24.94
CA ARG A 142 3.50 -5.93 26.41
C ARG A 142 4.64 -6.79 26.93
N TRP A 143 5.76 -6.16 27.28
CA TRP A 143 6.89 -6.83 27.89
C TRP A 143 6.32 -7.67 29.04
N PRO A 144 6.62 -8.98 29.15
CA PRO A 144 6.45 -9.61 30.44
C PRO A 144 7.32 -8.78 31.38
N ILE A 145 6.71 -8.31 32.47
CA ILE A 145 7.44 -7.65 33.54
C ILE A 145 8.35 -8.75 34.08
N PHE A 146 9.59 -8.86 33.56
CA PHE A 146 10.54 -9.87 33.98
C PHE A 146 10.76 -9.69 35.49
N GLY A 147 10.22 -10.60 36.28
CA GLY A 147 10.74 -10.95 37.60
C GLY A 147 10.81 -9.86 38.68
N LEU A 148 10.16 -8.70 38.55
CA LEU A 148 10.28 -7.62 39.55
C LEU A 148 9.26 -7.69 40.72
N PHE A 149 8.42 -8.72 40.80
CA PHE A 149 7.43 -8.88 41.88
C PHE A 149 7.44 -10.25 42.58
N THR A 150 8.59 -10.92 42.66
CA THR A 150 8.79 -11.95 43.71
C THR A 150 9.66 -11.34 44.80
N LYS A 151 9.01 -10.81 45.83
CA LYS A 151 9.62 -10.52 47.12
C LYS A 151 8.91 -11.37 48.17
#